data_AF-A0A949ZCV7-F1
#
_entry.id   AF-A0A949ZCV7-F1
#
_cell.length_a   1.000
_cell.length_b   1.000
_cell.length_c   1.000
_cell.angle_alpha   90.00
_cell.angle_beta   90.00
_cell.angle_gamma   90.00
#
_symmetry.space_group_name_H-M   'P 1'
#
loop_
_entity.id
_entity.type
_entity.pdbx_description
1 polymer ?
#
loop_
_entity_poly.entity_id
_entity_poly.type
_entity_poly.pdbx_seq_one_letter_code
_entity_poly.pdbx_strand_id
1 'polypeptide(L)'
;MTSSPRAALRDQTPQDRVAASMALLSTIAQGNPPSLVHCRHMFDRYGMVQFAIADIPDLKDGYCLDDNTRAFLVALLVRHLDEGNADARDIGAHALSFMEACERSDGRFHNLMDENGSFTDEVGSEDSLGRLIWASGVGARCAANPQWRTRSQALLRSALEASDALTQLRPLAYTILGCAAAI
;
A
#
# COMPACT_ATOMS: atom_id res chain seq x y z
N MET A 1 -41.56 1.65 -3.51
CA MET A 1 -40.66 0.96 -2.55
C MET A 1 -39.23 1.16 -3.01
N THR A 2 -38.59 2.25 -2.59
CA THR A 2 -37.18 2.52 -2.90
C THR A 2 -36.34 1.82 -1.84
N SER A 3 -35.63 0.76 -2.21
CA SER A 3 -34.67 0.09 -1.34
C SER A 3 -33.65 1.12 -0.84
N SER A 4 -33.52 1.24 0.48
CA SER A 4 -32.58 2.17 1.10
C SER A 4 -31.14 1.89 0.62
N PRO A 5 -30.32 2.91 0.32
CA PRO A 5 -28.90 2.73 -0.06
C PRO A 5 -28.11 1.88 0.96
N ARG A 6 -28.54 1.91 2.24
CA ARG A 6 -27.96 1.08 3.32
C ARG A 6 -28.21 -0.42 3.18
N ALA A 7 -29.27 -0.84 2.48
CA ALA A 7 -29.56 -2.26 2.24
C ALA A 7 -28.64 -2.83 1.14
N ALA A 8 -28.38 -2.05 0.09
CA ALA A 8 -27.52 -2.46 -1.03
C ALA A 8 -26.06 -2.71 -0.64
N LEU A 9 -25.54 -2.02 0.39
CA LEU A 9 -24.19 -2.24 0.93
C LEU A 9 -24.08 -3.54 1.75
N ARG A 10 -25.19 -4.06 2.29
CA ARG A 10 -25.20 -5.29 3.12
C ARG A 10 -25.19 -6.57 2.27
N ASP A 11 -25.68 -6.51 1.04
CA ASP A 11 -25.82 -7.67 0.15
C ASP A 11 -24.61 -7.91 -0.77
N GLN A 12 -23.54 -7.12 -0.66
CA GLN A 12 -22.33 -7.34 -1.47
C GLN A 12 -21.56 -8.57 -0.98
N THR A 13 -21.34 -9.51 -1.89
CA THR A 13 -20.52 -10.69 -1.64
C THR A 13 -19.06 -10.31 -1.38
N PRO A 14 -18.25 -11.20 -0.78
CA PRO A 14 -16.83 -10.94 -0.63
C PRO A 14 -16.10 -10.68 -1.96
N GLN A 15 -16.60 -11.20 -3.08
CA GLN A 15 -16.04 -10.90 -4.40
C GLN A 15 -16.43 -9.50 -4.90
N ASP A 16 -17.64 -9.03 -4.62
CA ASP A 16 -18.11 -7.70 -5.04
C ASP A 16 -17.32 -6.55 -4.38
N ARG A 17 -16.91 -6.72 -3.11
CA ARG A 17 -16.12 -5.69 -2.40
C ARG A 17 -14.66 -5.64 -2.84
N VAL A 18 -14.07 -6.80 -3.18
CA VAL A 18 -12.74 -6.87 -3.83
C VAL A 18 -12.81 -6.19 -5.17
N ALA A 19 -13.86 -6.49 -5.95
CA ALA A 19 -14.11 -5.84 -7.21
C ALA A 19 -14.28 -4.33 -7.06
N ALA A 20 -14.89 -3.79 -5.99
CA ALA A 20 -15.01 -2.35 -5.77
C ALA A 20 -13.66 -1.66 -5.47
N SER A 21 -12.84 -2.24 -4.58
CA SER A 21 -11.52 -1.68 -4.25
C SER A 21 -10.56 -1.78 -5.43
N MET A 22 -10.60 -2.91 -6.16
CA MET A 22 -9.83 -3.09 -7.39
C MET A 22 -10.42 -2.27 -8.55
N ALA A 23 -11.72 -2.00 -8.59
CA ALA A 23 -12.32 -1.15 -9.62
C ALA A 23 -11.80 0.28 -9.52
N LEU A 24 -11.58 0.82 -8.32
CA LEU A 24 -10.94 2.13 -8.16
C LEU A 24 -9.52 2.12 -8.78
N LEU A 25 -8.71 1.13 -8.43
CA LEU A 25 -7.34 1.00 -8.95
C LEU A 25 -7.32 0.74 -10.48
N SER A 26 -8.20 -0.14 -10.96
CA SER A 26 -8.37 -0.45 -12.38
C SER A 26 -8.91 0.72 -13.19
N THR A 27 -9.78 1.55 -12.60
CA THR A 27 -10.26 2.80 -13.23
C THR A 27 -9.10 3.77 -13.41
N ILE A 28 -8.25 3.92 -12.40
CA ILE A 28 -7.04 4.75 -12.48
C ILE A 28 -6.11 4.24 -13.60
N ALA A 29 -5.97 2.92 -13.72
CA ALA A 29 -5.17 2.29 -14.76
C ALA A 29 -5.86 2.18 -16.13
N GLN A 30 -7.08 2.70 -16.28
CA GLN A 30 -7.89 2.62 -17.50
C GLN A 30 -8.03 1.17 -18.04
N GLY A 31 -8.01 0.18 -17.14
CA GLY A 31 -8.10 -1.25 -17.47
C GLY A 31 -6.82 -1.89 -18.01
N ASN A 32 -5.72 -1.15 -18.20
CA ASN A 32 -4.44 -1.70 -18.65
C ASN A 32 -3.41 -1.65 -17.52
N PRO A 33 -2.74 -2.76 -17.17
CA PRO A 33 -1.70 -2.72 -16.15
C PRO A 33 -0.56 -1.79 -16.59
N PRO A 34 -0.04 -0.94 -15.70
CA PRO A 34 1.12 -0.11 -16.02
C PRO A 34 2.35 -1.00 -16.28
N SER A 35 3.26 -0.53 -17.14
CA SER A 35 4.57 -1.17 -17.29
C SER A 35 5.34 -1.09 -15.97
N LEU A 36 5.87 -2.24 -15.51
CA LEU A 36 6.66 -2.32 -14.29
C LEU A 36 8.16 -2.19 -14.53
N VAL A 37 8.61 -1.98 -15.77
CA VAL A 37 10.03 -1.97 -16.14
C VAL A 37 10.83 -0.95 -15.32
N HIS A 38 10.39 0.30 -15.28
CA HIS A 38 11.08 1.33 -14.50
C HIS A 38 10.88 1.14 -13.00
N CYS A 39 9.68 0.72 -12.56
CA CYS A 39 9.42 0.40 -11.16
C CYS A 39 10.43 -0.64 -10.65
N ARG A 40 10.66 -1.72 -11.40
CA ARG A 40 11.68 -2.73 -11.08
C ARG A 40 13.10 -2.16 -10.99
N HIS A 41 13.45 -1.20 -11.84
CA HIS A 41 14.76 -0.53 -11.75
C HIS A 41 14.92 0.33 -10.49
N MET A 42 13.81 0.85 -9.96
CA MET A 42 13.79 1.65 -8.73
C MET A 42 13.90 0.82 -7.44
N PHE A 43 13.88 -0.52 -7.52
CA PHE A 43 14.01 -1.38 -6.36
C PHE A 43 15.42 -1.90 -6.16
N ASP A 44 15.82 -2.00 -4.90
CA ASP A 44 16.98 -2.79 -4.50
C ASP A 44 16.68 -3.70 -3.29
N ARG A 45 17.71 -4.04 -2.50
CA ARG A 45 17.61 -4.93 -1.34
C ARG A 45 16.75 -4.36 -0.20
N TYR A 46 16.61 -3.05 -0.09
CA TYR A 46 15.83 -2.42 0.98
C TYR A 46 14.40 -2.15 0.52
N GLY A 47 14.23 -1.51 -0.63
CA GLY A 47 12.91 -1.18 -1.16
C GLY A 47 12.97 -0.29 -2.39
N MET A 48 11.89 0.44 -2.65
CA MET A 48 11.81 1.44 -3.72
C MET A 48 12.57 2.71 -3.32
N VAL A 49 13.54 3.11 -4.15
CA VAL A 49 14.28 4.37 -4.05
C VAL A 49 13.34 5.54 -4.34
N GLN A 50 13.49 6.64 -3.61
CA GLN A 50 12.54 7.77 -3.69
C GLN A 50 12.62 8.55 -5.00
N PHE A 51 13.83 8.77 -5.50
CA PHE A 51 14.08 9.66 -6.62
C PHE A 51 14.89 8.99 -7.72
N ALA A 52 14.79 9.55 -8.93
CA ALA A 52 15.52 9.09 -10.10
C ALA A 52 16.04 10.30 -10.90
N ILE A 53 17.20 10.12 -11.53
CA ILE A 53 17.70 11.00 -12.59
C ILE A 53 17.43 10.29 -13.92
N ALA A 54 16.41 10.78 -14.63
CA ALA A 54 15.83 10.08 -15.78
C ALA A 54 15.35 8.67 -15.40
N ASP A 55 15.99 7.61 -15.90
CA ASP A 55 15.65 6.21 -15.64
C ASP A 55 16.57 5.53 -14.60
N ILE A 56 17.50 6.28 -14.02
CA ILE A 56 18.49 5.80 -13.06
C ILE A 56 18.06 6.18 -11.64
N PRO A 57 17.92 5.22 -10.70
CA PRO A 57 17.64 5.52 -9.30
C PRO A 57 18.71 6.42 -8.67
N ASP A 58 18.28 7.43 -7.94
CA ASP A 58 19.14 8.31 -7.16
C ASP A 58 19.04 7.94 -5.67
N LEU A 59 20.04 7.21 -5.20
CA LEU A 59 20.11 6.71 -3.82
C LEU A 59 20.39 7.80 -2.78
N LYS A 60 20.68 9.04 -3.20
CA LYS A 60 21.10 10.12 -2.31
C LYS A 60 20.13 10.38 -1.15
N ASP A 61 18.82 10.22 -1.39
CA ASP A 61 17.79 10.41 -0.37
C ASP A 61 17.18 9.07 0.10
N GLY A 62 17.75 7.94 -0.33
CA GLY A 62 17.35 6.60 0.09
C GLY A 62 15.91 6.21 -0.31
N TYR A 63 15.15 5.75 0.66
CA TYR A 63 13.85 5.09 0.49
C TYR A 63 12.79 5.75 1.37
N CYS A 64 11.53 5.72 0.94
CA CYS A 64 10.43 6.11 1.80
C CYS A 64 9.25 5.14 1.85
N LEU A 65 8.50 5.21 2.96
CA LEU A 65 7.27 4.46 3.15
C LEU A 65 6.21 4.85 2.11
N ASP A 66 6.14 6.12 1.71
CA ASP A 66 5.19 6.59 0.70
C ASP A 66 5.35 5.89 -0.66
N ASP A 67 6.60 5.70 -1.10
CA ASP A 67 6.93 5.03 -2.37
C ASP A 67 6.67 3.54 -2.31
N ASN A 68 7.16 2.88 -1.27
CA ASN A 68 6.96 1.45 -1.08
C ASN A 68 5.46 1.10 -0.93
N THR A 69 4.69 1.94 -0.22
CA THR A 69 3.24 1.77 -0.10
C THR A 69 2.52 1.88 -1.46
N ARG A 70 2.93 2.83 -2.31
CA ARG A 70 2.39 2.96 -3.68
C ARG A 70 2.79 1.78 -4.55
N ALA A 71 4.04 1.32 -4.46
CA ALA A 71 4.52 0.16 -5.19
C ALA A 71 3.74 -1.11 -4.79
N PHE A 72 3.40 -1.28 -3.51
CA PHE A 72 2.57 -2.39 -3.07
C PHE A 72 1.15 -2.33 -3.67
N LEU A 73 0.51 -1.17 -3.70
CA LEU A 73 -0.80 -1.00 -4.36
C LEU A 73 -0.74 -1.32 -5.87
N VAL A 74 0.31 -0.88 -6.56
CA VAL A 74 0.54 -1.20 -7.97
C VAL A 74 0.73 -2.70 -8.17
N ALA A 75 1.53 -3.34 -7.31
CA ALA A 75 1.72 -4.79 -7.35
C ALA A 75 0.39 -5.53 -7.16
N LEU A 76 -0.44 -5.13 -6.19
CA LEU A 76 -1.76 -5.73 -5.97
C LEU A 76 -2.66 -5.61 -7.20
N LEU A 77 -2.70 -4.43 -7.83
CA LEU A 77 -3.46 -4.20 -9.06
C LEU A 77 -2.97 -5.08 -10.21
N VAL A 78 -1.66 -5.09 -10.48
CA VAL A 78 -1.12 -5.88 -11.59
C VAL A 78 -1.33 -7.37 -11.34
N ARG A 79 -1.16 -7.85 -10.10
CA ARG A 79 -1.43 -9.25 -9.73
C ARG A 79 -2.92 -9.62 -9.82
N HIS A 80 -3.82 -8.65 -9.69
CA HIS A 80 -5.26 -8.85 -9.91
C HIS A 80 -5.60 -8.99 -11.40
N LEU A 81 -4.95 -8.21 -12.27
CA LEU A 81 -5.15 -8.26 -13.73
C LEU A 81 -4.38 -9.41 -14.40
N ASP A 82 -3.21 -9.75 -13.86
CA ASP A 82 -2.30 -10.79 -14.31
C ASP A 82 -1.67 -11.51 -13.10
N GLU A 83 -2.32 -12.59 -12.65
CA GLU A 83 -1.82 -13.43 -11.57
C GLU A 83 -0.51 -14.17 -11.96
N GLY A 84 -0.09 -14.16 -13.22
CA GLY A 84 1.21 -14.71 -13.63
C GLY A 84 2.39 -13.77 -13.38
N ASN A 85 2.13 -12.47 -13.25
CA ASN A 85 3.16 -11.44 -13.33
C ASN A 85 4.25 -11.56 -12.25
N ALA A 86 5.49 -11.85 -12.68
CA ALA A 86 6.62 -12.06 -11.77
C ALA A 86 7.14 -10.74 -11.19
N ASP A 87 7.27 -9.68 -11.99
CA ASP A 87 7.74 -8.37 -11.51
C ASP A 87 6.81 -7.83 -10.41
N ALA A 88 5.50 -7.91 -10.61
CA ALA A 88 4.53 -7.48 -9.60
C ALA A 88 4.61 -8.33 -8.32
N ARG A 89 4.96 -9.62 -8.44
CA ARG A 89 5.17 -10.50 -7.27
C ARG A 89 6.37 -10.02 -6.47
N ASP A 90 7.49 -9.76 -7.13
CA ASP A 90 8.75 -9.41 -6.48
C ASP A 90 8.66 -8.00 -5.88
N ILE A 91 8.14 -7.03 -6.64
CA ILE A 91 7.87 -5.66 -6.17
C ILE A 91 6.96 -5.69 -4.93
N GLY A 92 5.84 -6.42 -4.98
CA GLY A 92 4.91 -6.46 -3.85
C GLY A 92 5.50 -7.12 -2.61
N ALA A 93 6.36 -8.15 -2.77
CA ALA A 93 7.04 -8.79 -1.66
C ALA A 93 8.08 -7.87 -1.00
N HIS A 94 8.85 -7.13 -1.78
CA HIS A 94 9.83 -6.17 -1.26
C HIS A 94 9.14 -4.99 -0.59
N ALA A 95 8.14 -4.39 -1.28
CA ALA A 95 7.39 -3.27 -0.76
C ALA A 95 6.70 -3.59 0.57
N LEU A 96 6.03 -4.75 0.67
CA LEU A 96 5.38 -5.16 1.92
C LEU A 96 6.39 -5.38 3.05
N SER A 97 7.56 -5.94 2.74
CA SER A 97 8.63 -6.12 3.73
C SER A 97 9.20 -4.78 4.21
N PHE A 98 9.36 -3.80 3.32
CA PHE A 98 9.76 -2.44 3.70
C PHE A 98 8.72 -1.77 4.59
N MET A 99 7.43 -1.90 4.24
CA MET A 99 6.32 -1.34 5.03
C MET A 99 6.31 -1.92 6.46
N GLU A 100 6.53 -3.22 6.61
CA GLU A 100 6.65 -3.86 7.93
C GLU A 100 7.91 -3.42 8.69
N ALA A 101 9.05 -3.27 8.00
CA ALA A 101 10.28 -2.81 8.63
C ALA A 101 10.18 -1.37 9.18
N CYS A 102 9.26 -0.56 8.65
CA CYS A 102 9.01 0.80 9.13
C CYS A 102 8.30 0.84 10.48
N GLU A 103 7.72 -0.28 10.96
CA GLU A 103 7.05 -0.33 12.26
C GLU A 103 8.07 -0.15 13.40
N ARG A 104 7.75 0.76 14.32
CA ARG A 104 8.57 1.06 15.49
C ARG A 104 8.12 0.24 16.68
N SER A 105 9.00 0.11 17.67
CA SER A 105 8.66 -0.54 18.95
C SER A 105 7.57 0.17 19.74
N ASP A 106 7.29 1.45 19.45
CA ASP A 106 6.23 2.24 20.07
C ASP A 106 4.91 2.24 19.27
N GLY A 107 4.79 1.39 18.23
CA GLY A 107 3.60 1.26 17.40
C GLY A 107 3.42 2.36 16.35
N ARG A 108 4.31 3.36 16.31
CA ARG A 108 4.35 4.35 15.23
C ARG A 108 5.17 3.82 14.05
N PHE A 109 5.27 4.59 12.97
CA PHE A 109 5.98 4.19 11.77
C PHE A 109 7.05 5.20 11.41
N HIS A 110 8.20 4.72 10.93
CA HIS A 110 9.17 5.51 10.19
C HIS A 110 8.66 5.77 8.77
N ASN A 111 9.11 6.87 8.17
CA ASN A 111 8.95 7.13 6.75
C ASN A 111 10.26 7.03 5.99
N LEU A 112 11.40 7.42 6.56
CA LEU A 112 12.63 7.68 5.78
C LEU A 112 13.76 6.73 6.18
N MET A 113 14.33 6.05 5.18
CA MET A 113 15.49 5.17 5.34
C MET A 113 16.61 5.62 4.40
N ASP A 114 17.84 5.76 4.90
CA ASP A 114 18.99 6.11 4.08
C ASP A 114 19.48 4.95 3.19
N GLU A 115 20.45 5.21 2.32
CA GLU A 115 21.03 4.22 1.41
C GLU A 115 21.75 3.06 2.13
N ASN A 116 22.05 3.22 3.42
CA ASN A 116 22.69 2.22 4.25
C ASN A 116 21.68 1.35 5.00
N GLY A 117 20.38 1.66 4.92
CA GLY A 117 19.31 0.93 5.58
C GLY A 117 19.01 1.42 7.00
N SER A 118 19.46 2.62 7.36
CA SER A 118 19.18 3.23 8.66
C SER A 118 18.00 4.19 8.55
N PHE A 119 17.05 4.09 9.49
CA PHE A 119 15.98 5.07 9.58
C PHE A 119 16.52 6.42 10.06
N THR A 120 16.16 7.49 9.34
CA THR A 120 16.72 8.84 9.55
C THR A 120 15.73 9.81 10.18
N ASP A 121 14.46 9.44 10.24
CA ASP A 121 13.40 10.23 10.85
C ASP A 121 13.08 9.78 12.28
N GLU A 122 12.67 10.71 13.14
CA GLU A 122 12.19 10.38 14.48
C GLU A 122 10.81 9.73 14.46
N VAL A 123 9.97 10.06 13.48
CA VAL A 123 8.65 9.49 13.23
C VAL A 123 8.21 9.92 11.84
N GLY A 124 7.53 9.02 11.13
CA GLY A 124 6.97 9.28 9.82
C GLY A 124 5.85 10.31 9.85
N SER A 125 5.55 10.87 8.68
CA SER A 125 4.48 11.83 8.51
C SER A 125 3.09 11.18 8.69
N GLU A 126 2.08 12.00 9.02
CA GLU A 126 0.69 11.54 9.02
C GLU A 126 0.27 10.97 7.65
N ASP A 127 0.71 11.59 6.55
CA ASP A 127 0.40 11.15 5.19
C ASP A 127 0.95 9.75 4.89
N SER A 128 2.20 9.47 5.31
CA SER A 128 2.82 8.16 5.14
C SER A 128 2.07 7.08 5.92
N LEU A 129 1.61 7.39 7.15
CA LEU A 129 0.77 6.48 7.93
C LEU A 129 -0.60 6.26 7.26
N GLY A 130 -1.27 7.32 6.82
CA GLY A 130 -2.57 7.19 6.15
C GLY A 130 -2.49 6.31 4.89
N ARG A 131 -1.45 6.53 4.07
CA ARG A 131 -1.20 5.70 2.87
C ARG A 131 -0.92 4.25 3.23
N LEU A 132 -0.10 4.01 4.25
CA LEU A 132 0.20 2.67 4.76
C LEU A 132 -1.09 1.94 5.15
N ILE A 133 -2.00 2.61 5.86
CA ILE A 133 -3.31 2.07 6.24
C ILE A 133 -4.14 1.75 4.98
N TRP A 134 -4.17 2.64 4.01
CA TRP A 134 -4.88 2.40 2.75
C TRP A 134 -4.37 1.15 2.04
N ALA A 135 -3.06 1.04 1.80
CA ALA A 135 -2.48 -0.11 1.11
C ALA A 135 -2.63 -1.40 1.91
N SER A 136 -2.50 -1.36 3.23
CA SER A 136 -2.70 -2.52 4.10
C SER A 136 -4.15 -2.99 4.08
N GLY A 137 -5.13 -2.07 4.05
CA GLY A 137 -6.54 -2.40 3.90
C GLY A 137 -6.85 -3.10 2.57
N VAL A 138 -6.33 -2.55 1.47
CA VAL A 138 -6.46 -3.17 0.14
C VAL A 138 -5.77 -4.54 0.11
N GLY A 139 -4.55 -4.66 0.63
CA GLY A 139 -3.79 -5.92 0.67
C GLY A 139 -4.47 -7.00 1.53
N ALA A 140 -4.98 -6.61 2.71
CA ALA A 140 -5.68 -7.49 3.64
C ALA A 140 -6.88 -8.19 3.00
N ARG A 141 -7.55 -7.49 2.07
CA ARG A 141 -8.77 -7.96 1.44
C ARG A 141 -8.57 -8.57 0.06
N CYS A 142 -7.74 -7.92 -0.75
CA CYS A 142 -7.72 -8.12 -2.20
C CYS A 142 -6.46 -8.86 -2.69
N ALA A 143 -5.43 -9.02 -1.86
CA ALA A 143 -4.23 -9.72 -2.31
C ALA A 143 -4.57 -11.17 -2.69
N ALA A 144 -4.21 -11.61 -3.90
CA ALA A 144 -4.40 -12.99 -4.34
C ALA A 144 -3.55 -13.96 -3.49
N ASN A 145 -2.34 -13.53 -3.12
CA ASN A 145 -1.43 -14.29 -2.25
C ASN A 145 -1.96 -14.32 -0.80
N PRO A 146 -2.26 -15.50 -0.22
CA PRO A 146 -2.74 -15.61 1.15
C PRO A 146 -1.79 -15.04 2.21
N GLN A 147 -0.47 -15.19 2.01
CA GLN A 147 0.51 -14.67 2.96
C GLN A 147 0.50 -13.14 2.97
N TRP A 148 0.34 -12.50 1.81
CA TRP A 148 0.22 -11.04 1.73
C TRP A 148 -1.06 -10.56 2.41
N ARG A 149 -2.18 -11.29 2.29
CA ARG A 149 -3.40 -10.95 3.04
C ARG A 149 -3.16 -10.98 4.54
N THR A 150 -2.57 -12.06 5.06
CA THR A 150 -2.31 -12.21 6.51
C THR A 150 -1.35 -11.13 7.02
N ARG A 151 -0.26 -10.87 6.30
CA ARG A 151 0.72 -9.82 6.63
C ARG A 151 0.08 -8.43 6.61
N SER A 152 -0.68 -8.11 5.56
CA SER A 152 -1.40 -6.84 5.44
C SER A 152 -2.47 -6.67 6.53
N GLN A 153 -3.12 -7.74 6.98
CA GLN A 153 -4.09 -7.69 8.09
C GLN A 153 -3.40 -7.37 9.42
N ALA A 154 -2.22 -7.94 9.68
CA ALA A 154 -1.44 -7.63 10.87
C ALA A 154 -0.96 -6.18 10.85
N LEU A 155 -0.39 -5.75 9.71
CA LEU A 155 0.11 -4.40 9.52
C LEU A 155 -1.01 -3.35 9.60
N LEU A 156 -2.18 -3.63 9.02
CA LEU A 156 -3.37 -2.77 9.14
C LEU A 156 -3.78 -2.59 10.60
N ARG A 157 -3.79 -3.67 11.39
CA ARG A 157 -4.18 -3.61 12.80
C ARG A 157 -3.25 -2.70 13.60
N SER A 158 -1.94 -2.87 13.43
CA SER A 158 -0.93 -2.02 14.09
C SER A 158 -1.07 -0.55 13.63
N ALA A 159 -1.12 -0.30 12.33
CA ALA A 159 -1.22 1.05 11.79
C ALA A 159 -2.50 1.79 12.20
N LEU A 160 -3.61 1.08 12.43
CA LEU A 160 -4.85 1.69 12.93
C LEU A 160 -4.74 2.17 14.38
N GLU A 161 -3.95 1.51 15.22
CA GLU A 161 -3.70 1.98 16.59
C GLU A 161 -2.97 3.34 16.58
N ALA A 162 -2.03 3.52 15.64
CA ALA A 162 -1.36 4.81 15.44
C ALA A 162 -2.25 5.90 14.83
N SER A 163 -3.40 5.54 14.24
CA SER A 163 -4.25 6.47 13.50
C SER A 163 -5.06 7.43 14.38
N ASP A 164 -5.19 7.14 15.67
CA ASP A 164 -5.90 8.00 16.64
C ASP A 164 -5.26 9.38 16.80
N ALA A 165 -3.97 9.50 16.48
CA ALA A 165 -3.23 10.76 16.53
C ALA A 165 -3.37 11.61 15.25
N LEU A 166 -4.04 11.11 14.20
CA LEU A 166 -4.17 11.82 12.94
C LEU A 166 -5.06 13.05 13.07
N THR A 167 -4.59 14.18 12.54
CA THR A 167 -5.31 15.46 12.58
C THR A 167 -5.59 16.02 11.19
N GLN A 168 -4.79 15.64 10.20
CA GLN A 168 -4.91 16.18 8.85
C GLN A 168 -5.97 15.44 8.03
N LEU A 169 -6.68 16.18 7.17
CA LEU A 169 -7.80 15.63 6.39
C LEU A 169 -7.37 14.57 5.39
N ARG A 170 -6.21 14.75 4.76
CA ARG A 170 -5.69 13.83 3.74
C ARG A 170 -5.33 12.44 4.31
N PRO A 171 -4.56 12.29 5.39
CA PRO A 171 -4.29 10.99 5.98
C PRO A 171 -5.54 10.34 6.56
N LEU A 172 -6.45 11.12 7.17
CA LEU A 172 -7.77 10.60 7.57
C LEU A 172 -8.56 10.03 6.40
N ALA A 173 -8.54 10.67 5.23
CA ALA A 173 -9.18 10.15 4.03
C ALA A 173 -8.55 8.83 3.56
N TYR A 174 -7.22 8.70 3.59
CA TYR A 174 -6.55 7.43 3.29
C TYR A 174 -6.90 6.34 4.31
N THR A 175 -6.95 6.66 5.60
CA THR A 175 -7.39 5.74 6.66
C THR A 175 -8.80 5.22 6.39
N ILE A 176 -9.74 6.10 6.04
CA ILE A 176 -11.12 5.71 5.68
C ILE A 176 -11.12 4.79 4.45
N LEU A 177 -10.33 5.09 3.42
CA LEU A 177 -10.20 4.22 2.24
C LEU A 177 -9.67 2.83 2.61
N GLY A 178 -8.66 2.75 3.47
CA GLY A 178 -8.12 1.49 3.96
C GLY A 178 -9.14 0.67 4.73
N CYS A 179 -9.83 1.29 5.69
CA CYS A 179 -10.89 0.64 6.46
C CYS A 179 -12.04 0.17 5.56
N ALA A 180 -12.47 0.99 4.60
CA ALA A 180 -13.53 0.65 3.67
C ALA A 180 -13.14 -0.52 2.73
N ALA A 181 -11.85 -0.61 2.37
CA ALA A 181 -11.33 -1.73 1.58
C ALA A 181 -11.23 -3.03 2.38
N ALA A 182 -11.00 -2.94 3.70
CA ALA A 182 -10.75 -4.11 4.56
C ALA A 182 -12.02 -4.88 4.97
N ILE A 183 -13.21 -4.25 4.86
CA ILE A 183 -14.51 -4.82 5.25
C ILE A 183 -15.20 -5.60 4.11
#